data_AF-A0A832FTE0-F1
#
_entry.id   AF-A0A832FTE0-F1
#
_cell.length_a   1.000
_cell.length_b   1.000
_cell.length_c   1.000
_cell.angle_alpha   90.00
_cell.angle_beta   90.00
_cell.angle_gamma   90.00
#
_symmetry.space_group_name_H-M   'P 1'
#
loop_
_entity.id
_entity.type
_entity.pdbx_description
1 polymer ?
#
loop_
_entity_poly.entity_id
_entity_poly.type
_entity_poly.pdbx_seq_one_letter_code
_entity_poly.pdbx_strand_id
1 'polypeptide(L)'
;MSSRLDAVDKKLLYLLYAYGRAVSKRRIHQLVYELQTKHGVNLGFKFLGSPPYSQDLEERLESLVSKGFLKKFYIVGSAYTTLYKPFYAVADKGVKAIEKRDFSKGDQEAIEKLVAEYRRDSSATRKESRGAG
;
A
#
# COMPACT_ATOMS: atom_id res chain seq x y z
N MET A 1 -22.01 9.06 6.45
CA MET A 1 -21.13 8.51 5.40
C MET A 1 -21.18 6.99 5.48
N SER A 2 -21.35 6.30 4.35
CA SER A 2 -21.55 4.84 4.31
C SER A 2 -20.36 4.09 4.92
N SER A 3 -20.65 3.13 5.80
CA SER A 3 -19.69 2.18 6.37
C SER A 3 -19.25 1.10 5.36
N ARG A 4 -19.87 1.09 4.17
CA ARG A 4 -19.64 0.08 3.14
C ARG A 4 -18.39 0.42 2.34
N LEU A 5 -17.47 -0.55 2.26
CA LEU A 5 -16.30 -0.48 1.40
C LEU A 5 -16.71 -0.66 -0.05
N ASP A 6 -16.14 0.15 -0.95
CA ASP A 6 -16.26 -0.07 -2.38
C ASP A 6 -15.15 -1.00 -2.91
N ALA A 7 -15.13 -1.21 -4.23
CA ALA A 7 -14.13 -2.07 -4.86
C ALA A 7 -12.70 -1.51 -4.73
N VAL A 8 -12.52 -0.19 -4.77
CA VAL A 8 -11.21 0.46 -4.66
C VAL A 8 -10.67 0.31 -3.24
N ASP A 9 -11.51 0.51 -2.23
CA ASP A 9 -11.17 0.25 -0.83
C ASP A 9 -10.67 -1.19 -0.64
N LYS A 10 -11.41 -2.18 -1.18
CA LYS A 10 -11.03 -3.60 -1.09
C LYS A 10 -9.70 -3.89 -1.78
N LYS A 11 -9.44 -3.30 -2.96
CA LYS A 11 -8.16 -3.44 -3.67
C LYS A 11 -7.00 -2.83 -2.87
N LEU A 12 -7.19 -1.67 -2.25
CA LEU A 12 -6.18 -1.04 -1.40
C LEU A 12 -5.87 -1.90 -0.16
N LEU A 13 -6.91 -2.40 0.51
CA LEU A 13 -6.74 -3.32 1.63
C LEU A 13 -6.02 -4.61 1.20
N TYR A 14 -6.38 -5.16 0.04
CA TYR A 14 -5.72 -6.34 -0.50
C TYR A 14 -4.26 -6.10 -0.86
N LEU A 15 -3.92 -4.96 -1.45
CA LEU A 15 -2.53 -4.57 -1.72
C LEU A 15 -1.69 -4.57 -0.45
N LEU A 16 -2.18 -3.92 0.61
CA LEU A 16 -1.44 -3.85 1.88
C LEU A 16 -1.38 -5.20 2.60
N TYR A 17 -2.43 -6.00 2.49
CA TYR A 17 -2.47 -7.37 3.01
C TYR A 17 -1.45 -8.26 2.28
N ALA A 18 -1.48 -8.26 0.95
CA ALA A 18 -0.56 -9.02 0.10
C ALA A 18 0.89 -8.60 0.34
N TYR A 19 1.14 -7.30 0.54
CA TYR A 19 2.47 -6.80 0.90
C TYR A 19 3.01 -7.46 2.18
N GLY A 20 2.14 -7.72 3.16
CA GLY A 20 2.39 -8.59 4.31
C GLY A 20 3.14 -7.93 5.48
N ARG A 21 3.39 -6.62 5.42
CA ARG A 21 4.01 -5.85 6.50
C ARG A 21 3.57 -4.39 6.44
N ALA A 22 3.87 -3.67 7.52
CA ALA A 22 3.78 -2.22 7.59
C ALA A 22 4.35 -1.51 6.34
N VAL A 23 3.59 -0.60 5.73
CA VAL A 23 4.00 0.14 4.53
C VAL A 23 4.00 1.63 4.81
N SER A 24 5.09 2.32 4.49
CA SER A 24 5.17 3.78 4.64
C SER A 24 4.24 4.48 3.65
N LYS A 25 3.68 5.62 4.03
CA LYS A 25 2.86 6.48 3.13
C LYS A 25 3.47 6.59 1.74
N ARG A 26 4.72 7.05 1.65
CA ARG A 26 5.43 7.21 0.37
C ARG A 26 5.42 5.94 -0.48
N ARG A 27 5.63 4.77 0.15
CA ARG A 27 5.63 3.49 -0.58
C ARG A 27 4.23 3.11 -1.05
N ILE A 28 3.18 3.40 -0.29
CA ILE A 28 1.80 3.14 -0.71
C ILE A 28 1.47 3.94 -1.98
N HIS A 29 1.80 5.23 -2.00
CA HIS A 29 1.57 6.07 -3.18
C HIS A 29 2.33 5.55 -4.41
N GLN A 30 3.58 5.10 -4.23
CA GLN A 30 4.35 4.47 -5.31
C GLN A 30 3.69 3.18 -5.82
N LEU A 31 3.29 2.28 -4.92
CA LEU A 31 2.65 1.02 -5.30
C LEU A 31 1.33 1.25 -6.04
N VAL A 32 0.49 2.17 -5.54
CA VAL A 32 -0.79 2.50 -6.16
C VAL A 32 -0.57 3.16 -7.53
N TYR A 33 0.39 4.06 -7.64
CA TYR A 33 0.76 4.67 -8.92
C TYR A 33 1.19 3.60 -9.94
N GLU A 34 2.04 2.66 -9.55
CA GLU A 34 2.51 1.58 -10.43
C GLU A 34 1.40 0.60 -10.80
N LEU A 35 0.50 0.25 -9.88
CA LEU A 35 -0.67 -0.58 -10.21
C LEU A 35 -1.52 0.04 -11.32
N GLN A 36 -1.79 1.34 -11.24
CA GLN A 36 -2.59 2.02 -12.27
C GLN A 36 -1.83 2.15 -13.58
N THR A 37 -0.57 2.57 -13.54
CA THR A 37 0.17 2.99 -14.73
C THR A 37 0.90 1.85 -15.44
N LYS A 38 1.37 0.84 -14.70
CA LYS A 38 2.12 -0.30 -15.26
C LYS A 38 1.28 -1.59 -15.35
N HIS A 39 0.34 -1.78 -14.43
CA HIS A 39 -0.47 -3.00 -14.36
C HIS A 39 -1.93 -2.80 -14.78
N GLY A 40 -2.33 -1.57 -15.14
CA GLY A 40 -3.67 -1.28 -15.68
C GLY A 40 -4.82 -1.42 -14.67
N VAL A 41 -4.53 -1.50 -13.36
CA VAL A 41 -5.58 -1.63 -12.34
C VAL A 41 -6.29 -0.30 -12.18
N ASN A 42 -7.59 -0.27 -12.46
CA ASN A 42 -8.38 0.95 -12.30
C ASN A 42 -8.65 1.25 -10.80
N LEU A 43 -7.94 2.26 -10.26
CA LEU A 43 -8.12 2.78 -8.90
C LEU A 43 -8.60 4.25 -8.89
N GLY A 44 -8.58 4.94 -10.04
CA GLY A 44 -9.13 6.29 -10.22
C GLY A 44 -8.34 7.43 -9.57
N PHE A 45 -7.17 7.18 -9.00
CA PHE A 45 -6.37 8.20 -8.32
C PHE A 45 -5.53 9.03 -9.29
N LYS A 46 -5.54 10.36 -9.09
CA LYS A 46 -4.66 11.28 -9.81
C LYS A 46 -3.37 11.47 -9.02
N PHE A 47 -2.24 11.42 -9.73
CA PHE A 47 -0.91 11.57 -9.14
C PHE A 47 -0.19 12.79 -9.69
N LEU A 48 0.58 13.46 -8.82
CA LEU A 48 1.41 14.61 -9.12
C LEU A 48 2.83 14.41 -8.58
N GLY A 49 3.80 15.04 -9.24
CA GLY A 49 5.19 15.10 -8.78
C GLY A 49 6.01 13.82 -8.92
N SER A 50 7.28 13.91 -8.53
CA SER A 50 8.20 12.78 -8.41
C SER A 50 8.97 12.92 -7.09
N PRO A 51 8.75 12.06 -6.08
CA PRO A 51 7.94 10.83 -6.12
C PRO A 51 6.42 11.11 -6.25
N PRO A 52 5.66 10.15 -6.80
CA PRO A 52 4.23 10.33 -7.05
C PRO A 52 3.46 10.50 -5.75
N TYR A 53 2.59 11.52 -5.70
CA TYR A 53 1.68 11.81 -4.59
C TYR A 53 0.25 12.01 -5.09
N SER A 54 -0.74 11.59 -4.30
CA SER A 54 -2.16 11.70 -4.64
C SER A 54 -2.94 12.10 -3.38
N GLN A 55 -3.56 13.28 -3.41
CA GLN A 55 -4.35 13.77 -2.29
C GLN A 55 -5.57 12.88 -2.03
N ASP A 56 -6.24 12.45 -3.10
CA ASP A 56 -7.40 11.54 -3.02
C ASP A 56 -7.05 10.19 -2.37
N LEU A 57 -5.86 9.65 -2.68
CA LEU A 57 -5.37 8.43 -2.04
C LEU A 57 -5.11 8.65 -0.55
N GLU A 58 -4.51 9.78 -0.17
CA GLU A 58 -4.26 10.12 1.23
C GLU A 58 -5.56 10.16 2.02
N GLU A 59 -6.55 10.91 1.55
CA GLU A 59 -7.86 11.04 2.20
C GLU A 59 -8.55 9.68 2.34
N ARG A 60 -8.42 8.83 1.32
CA ARG A 60 -8.95 7.48 1.34
C ARG A 60 -8.25 6.59 2.36
N LEU A 61 -6.92 6.66 2.49
CA LEU A 61 -6.18 5.96 3.54
C LEU A 61 -6.63 6.40 4.94
N GLU A 62 -6.76 7.71 5.17
CA GLU A 62 -7.23 8.24 6.46
C GLU A 62 -8.70 7.84 6.75
N SER A 63 -9.54 7.76 5.72
CA SER A 63 -10.90 7.22 5.86
C SER A 63 -10.89 5.75 6.28
N LEU A 64 -10.03 4.92 5.69
CA LEU A 64 -9.89 3.50 6.07
C LEU A 64 -9.32 3.34 7.48
N VAL A 65 -8.44 4.24 7.93
CA VAL A 65 -7.94 4.28 9.31
C VAL A 65 -9.05 4.65 10.28
N SER A 66 -9.78 5.74 10.03
CA SER A 66 -10.87 6.19 10.92
C SER A 66 -12.00 5.16 11.03
N LYS A 67 -12.25 4.38 9.97
CA LYS A 67 -13.21 3.27 9.96
C LYS A 67 -12.66 1.97 10.58
N GLY A 68 -11.38 1.92 10.97
CA GLY A 68 -10.73 0.80 11.62
C GLY A 68 -10.34 -0.36 10.69
N PHE A 69 -10.31 -0.14 9.37
CA PHE A 69 -9.84 -1.15 8.40
C PHE A 69 -8.32 -1.13 8.24
N LEU A 70 -7.69 0.02 8.49
CA LEU A 70 -6.24 0.18 8.57
C LEU A 70 -5.83 0.64 9.97
N LYS A 71 -4.62 0.27 10.38
CA LYS A 71 -3.91 0.85 11.52
C LYS A 71 -2.82 1.78 10.97
N LYS A 72 -2.76 3.01 11.47
CA LYS A 72 -1.69 3.97 11.20
C LYS A 72 -0.81 4.10 12.43
N PHE A 73 0.50 3.94 12.26
CA PHE A 73 1.49 4.09 13.32
C PHE A 73 2.63 4.96 12.82
N TYR A 74 3.26 5.66 13.75
CA TYR A 74 4.36 6.55 13.46
C TYR A 74 5.66 5.93 13.96
N ILE A 75 6.62 5.82 13.06
CA ILE A 75 7.97 5.38 13.42
C ILE A 75 8.83 6.62 13.61
N VAL A 76 9.51 6.69 14.76
CA VAL A 76 10.48 7.73 15.08
C VAL A 76 11.72 7.51 14.23
N GLY A 77 12.12 8.53 13.46
CA GLY A 77 13.35 8.48 12.67
C GLY A 77 14.60 8.47 13.55
N SER A 78 15.72 8.00 13.01
CA SER A 78 17.02 7.98 13.70
C SER A 78 17.64 9.37 13.95
N ALA A 79 17.03 10.44 13.44
CA ALA A 79 17.49 11.82 13.58
C ALA A 79 16.40 12.74 14.12
N TYR A 80 16.79 13.69 14.98
CA TYR A 80 15.94 14.71 15.62
C TYR A 80 15.09 15.55 14.65
N THR A 81 15.43 15.59 13.36
CA THR A 81 14.69 16.34 12.32
C THR A 81 13.69 15.49 11.51
N THR A 82 13.63 14.18 11.77
CA THR A 82 12.72 13.24 11.07
C THR A 82 11.78 12.57 12.07
N LEU A 83 10.99 13.40 12.78
CA LEU A 83 10.31 12.96 14.00
C LEU A 83 9.28 11.85 13.80
N TYR A 84 8.46 11.86 12.74
CA TYR A 84 7.41 10.85 12.58
C TYR A 84 7.13 10.53 11.11
N LYS A 85 7.38 9.28 10.71
CA LYS A 85 6.96 8.77 9.38
C LYS A 85 5.74 7.87 9.55
N PRO A 86 4.61 8.14 8.86
CA PRO A 86 3.42 7.30 8.94
C PRO A 86 3.63 5.99 8.17
N PHE A 87 3.27 4.90 8.83
CA PHE A 87 3.16 3.57 8.28
C PHE A 87 1.75 3.03 8.49
N TYR A 88 1.30 2.21 7.54
CA TYR A 88 -0.03 1.62 7.54
C TYR A 88 0.07 0.10 7.51
N ALA A 89 -0.80 -0.57 8.24
CA ALA A 89 -1.00 -2.01 8.17
C ALA A 89 -2.50 -2.32 8.16
N VAL A 90 -2.88 -3.45 7.57
CA VAL A 90 -4.27 -3.91 7.57
C VAL A 90 -4.67 -4.33 8.98
N ALA A 91 -5.80 -3.82 9.47
CA ALA A 91 -6.37 -4.23 10.75
C ALA A 91 -7.19 -5.52 10.58
N ASP A 92 -7.51 -6.22 11.67
CA ASP A 92 -8.30 -7.46 11.62
C ASP A 92 -9.65 -7.26 10.91
N LYS A 93 -10.30 -6.11 11.12
CA LYS A 93 -11.53 -5.72 10.42
C LYS A 93 -11.30 -5.58 8.90
N GLY A 94 -10.14 -5.06 8.51
CA GLY A 94 -9.71 -4.96 7.11
C GLY A 94 -9.48 -6.33 6.47
N VAL A 95 -8.82 -7.26 7.18
CA VAL A 95 -8.61 -8.65 6.74
C VAL A 95 -9.96 -9.34 6.48
N LYS A 96 -10.87 -9.29 7.46
CA LYS A 96 -12.22 -9.85 7.31
C LYS A 96 -12.99 -9.26 6.12
N ALA A 97 -12.80 -7.98 5.84
CA ALA A 97 -13.48 -7.30 4.74
C ALA A 97 -13.00 -7.74 3.34
N ILE A 98 -11.81 -8.34 3.23
CA ILE A 98 -11.23 -8.81 1.96
C ILE A 98 -11.19 -10.33 1.84
N GLU A 99 -11.64 -11.09 2.84
CA GLU A 99 -11.65 -12.56 2.82
C GLU A 99 -12.33 -13.15 1.58
N LYS A 100 -13.48 -12.59 1.20
CA LYS A 100 -14.24 -13.04 0.03
C LYS A 100 -13.66 -12.59 -1.32
N ARG A 101 -12.67 -11.68 -1.29
CA ARG A 101 -12.00 -11.13 -2.47
C ARG A 101 -12.98 -10.68 -3.57
N ASP A 102 -13.97 -9.86 -3.19
CA ASP A 102 -15.05 -9.41 -4.09
C ASP A 102 -14.58 -8.33 -5.10
N PHE A 103 -13.53 -8.62 -5.87
CA PHE A 103 -13.05 -7.81 -6.99
C PHE A 103 -12.34 -8.72 -8.01
N SER A 104 -12.08 -8.21 -9.22
CA SER A 104 -11.66 -9.03 -10.35
C SER A 104 -10.41 -9.86 -10.07
N LYS A 105 -10.36 -11.10 -10.59
CA LYS A 105 -9.19 -11.97 -10.47
C LYS A 105 -7.94 -11.35 -11.12
N GLY A 106 -8.11 -10.65 -12.25
CA GLY A 106 -7.02 -9.92 -12.90
C GLY A 106 -6.40 -8.84 -12.01
N ASP A 107 -7.21 -8.10 -11.26
CA ASP A 107 -6.68 -7.11 -10.30
C ASP A 107 -5.95 -7.80 -9.13
N GLN A 108 -6.43 -8.96 -8.66
CA GLN A 108 -5.75 -9.74 -7.63
C GLN A 108 -4.36 -10.19 -8.11
N GLU A 109 -4.29 -10.77 -9.30
CA GLU A 109 -3.04 -11.23 -9.92
C GLU A 109 -2.07 -10.06 -10.16
N ALA A 110 -2.57 -8.91 -10.62
CA ALA A 110 -1.77 -7.70 -10.80
C ALA A 110 -1.16 -7.20 -9.48
N ILE A 111 -1.96 -7.18 -8.41
CA ILE A 111 -1.51 -6.81 -7.06
C ILE A 111 -0.42 -7.77 -6.58
N GLU A 112 -0.66 -9.08 -6.66
CA GLU A 112 0.29 -10.10 -6.23
C GLU A 112 1.60 -10.04 -7.02
N LYS A 113 1.51 -9.83 -8.35
CA LYS A 113 2.66 -9.66 -9.23
C LYS A 113 3.53 -8.47 -8.79
N LEU A 114 2.93 -7.29 -8.62
CA LEU A 114 3.68 -6.11 -8.19
C LEU A 114 4.34 -6.33 -6.82
N VAL A 115 3.61 -6.92 -5.85
CA VAL A 115 4.17 -7.22 -4.53
C VAL A 115 5.36 -8.20 -4.64
N ALA A 116 5.27 -9.21 -5.51
CA ALA A 116 6.34 -10.17 -5.73
C ALA A 116 7.61 -9.51 -6.33
N GLU A 117 7.46 -8.58 -7.27
CA GLU A 117 8.56 -7.79 -7.84
C GLU A 117 9.31 -7.03 -6.73
N TYR A 118 8.59 -6.32 -5.86
CA TYR A 118 9.19 -5.60 -4.73
C TYR A 118 9.89 -6.50 -3.71
N ARG A 119 9.40 -7.72 -3.51
CA ARG A 119 10.05 -8.70 -2.62
C ARG A 119 11.36 -9.19 -3.21
N ARG A 120 11.41 -9.41 -4.53
CA ARG A 120 12.61 -9.86 -5.25
C ARG A 120 13.69 -8.78 -5.25
N ASP A 121 13.34 -7.54 -5.56
CA ASP A 121 14.28 -6.41 -5.56
C ASP A 121 14.93 -6.21 -4.19
N SER A 122 14.12 -6.29 -3.13
CA SER A 122 14.61 -6.20 -1.74
C SER A 122 15.60 -7.32 -1.36
N SER A 123 15.50 -8.48 -2.02
CA SER A 123 16.40 -9.63 -1.80
C SER A 123 17.67 -9.55 -2.65
N ALA A 124 17.59 -8.96 -3.85
CA ALA A 124 18.73 -8.73 -4.73
C ALA A 124 19.70 -7.69 -4.15
N THR A 125 19.18 -6.55 -3.66
CA THR A 125 20.00 -5.49 -3.03
C THR A 125 20.73 -5.97 -1.76
N ARG A 126 20.20 -6.99 -1.07
CA ARG A 126 20.85 -7.62 0.10
C ARG A 126 21.97 -8.60 -0.25
N LYS A 127 21.97 -9.17 -1.46
CA LYS A 127 23.05 -10.08 -1.91
C LYS A 127 24.27 -9.31 -2.38
N GLU A 128 24.08 -8.20 -3.10
CA GLU A 128 25.19 -7.35 -3.57
C GLU A 128 25.95 -6.68 -2.41
N SER A 129 25.25 -6.24 -1.36
CA SER A 129 25.86 -5.65 -0.16
C SER A 129 26.62 -6.65 0.72
N ARG A 130 26.49 -7.96 0.48
CA ARG A 130 27.22 -9.03 1.19
C ARG A 130 28.34 -9.67 0.39
N GLY A 131 28.47 -9.33 -0.90
CA GLY A 131 29.53 -9.84 -1.80
C GLY A 131 30.66 -8.85 -2.06
N ALA A 132 30.64 -7.67 -1.43
CA ALA A 132 31.63 -6.60 -1.59
C ALA A 132 32.53 -6.44 -0.34
N GLY A 133 32.74 -7.53 0.41
CA GLY A 133 33.61 -7.59 1.59
C GLY A 133 34.80 -8.51 1.36
#